data_AF-A0A550GKQ7-F1
#
_entry.id   AF-A0A550GKQ7-F1
#
_cell.length_a   1.000
_cell.length_b   1.000
_cell.length_c   1.000
_cell.angle_alpha   90.00
_cell.angle_beta   90.00
_cell.angle_gamma   90.00
#
_symmetry.space_group_name_H-M   'P 1'
#
loop_
_entity.id
_entity.type
_entity.pdbx_description
1 polymer ?
#
loop_
_entity_poly.entity_id
_entity_poly.type
_entity_poly.pdbx_seq_one_letter_code
_entity_poly.pdbx_strand_id
1 'polypeptide(L)' 'MPCTGCGGPTPNSLDQGAKMISALASILGIEGEEKMSEEEVQKLIDQVVDPIGTFYKYGLPSALINRRIIK' A
#
# COMPACT_ATOMS: atom_id res chain seq x y z
N MET A 1 -18.15 -1.41 5.09
CA MET A 1 -17.36 -0.89 3.95
C MET A 1 -16.17 -0.14 4.53
N PRO A 2 -14.91 -0.46 4.17
CA PRO A 2 -13.74 0.20 4.73
C PRO A 2 -13.58 1.63 4.18
N CYS A 3 -12.77 2.44 4.87
CA CYS A 3 -12.36 3.75 4.37
C CYS A 3 -11.59 3.59 3.05
N THR A 4 -11.87 4.47 2.07
CA THR A 4 -11.17 4.47 0.76
C THR A 4 -10.22 5.65 0.60
N GLY A 5 -10.07 6.49 1.62
CA GLY A 5 -9.04 7.55 1.64
C GLY A 5 -9.39 8.82 0.86
N CYS A 6 -10.67 9.16 0.66
CA CYS A 6 -11.08 10.35 -0.10
C CYS A 6 -10.70 11.70 0.55
N GLY A 7 -10.42 11.70 1.87
CA GLY A 7 -9.98 12.90 2.60
C GLY A 7 -8.54 13.34 2.28
N GLY A 8 -7.80 12.55 1.50
CA GLY A 8 -6.42 12.86 1.13
C GLY A 8 -5.40 12.61 2.25
N PRO A 9 -4.13 13.01 2.01
CA PRO A 9 -3.04 12.85 2.96
C PRO A 9 -3.18 13.73 4.21
N THR A 10 -2.59 13.27 5.32
CA THR A 10 -2.40 14.09 6.51
C THR A 10 -1.20 15.05 6.35
N PRO A 11 -1.08 16.12 7.14
CA PRO A 11 -0.04 17.16 6.97
C PRO A 11 1.41 16.64 6.95
N ASN A 12 1.69 15.51 7.61
CA ASN A 12 3.03 14.91 7.69
C ASN A 12 3.21 13.69 6.78
N SER A 13 2.27 13.47 5.85
CA SER A 13 2.26 12.33 4.94
C SER A 13 2.17 12.81 3.51
N LEU A 14 3.31 13.21 2.92
CA LEU A 14 3.37 13.70 1.53
C LEU A 14 2.71 12.73 0.53
N ASP A 15 2.89 11.43 0.74
CA ASP A 15 2.30 10.39 -0.10
C ASP A 15 1.45 9.44 0.76
N GLN A 16 0.14 9.60 0.67
CA GLN A 16 -0.83 8.78 1.40
C GLN A 16 -0.73 7.30 1.04
N GLY A 17 -0.58 6.98 -0.25
CA GLY A 17 -0.56 5.60 -0.71
C GLY A 17 0.71 4.89 -0.25
N ALA A 18 1.86 5.56 -0.34
CA ALA A 18 3.13 5.00 0.12
C ALA A 18 3.12 4.77 1.64
N LYS A 19 2.58 5.71 2.43
CA LYS A 19 2.42 5.52 3.89
C LYS A 19 1.45 4.39 4.23
N MET A 20 0.37 4.23 3.48
CA MET A 20 -0.57 3.13 3.68
C MET A 20 0.08 1.77 3.35
N ILE A 21 0.83 1.68 2.26
CA ILE A 21 1.60 0.47 1.90
C ILE A 21 2.59 0.13 3.01
N SER A 22 3.35 1.12 3.49
CA SER A 22 4.30 0.93 4.57
C SER A 22 3.63 0.42 5.85
N ALA A 23 2.51 1.02 6.25
CA ALA A 23 1.77 0.59 7.44
C ALA A 23 1.20 -0.82 7.28
N LEU A 24 0.63 -1.14 6.13
CA LEU A 24 0.07 -2.46 5.85
C LEU A 24 1.17 -3.53 5.89
N ALA A 25 2.30 -3.29 5.21
CA ALA A 25 3.42 -4.22 5.17
C ALA A 25 4.01 -4.50 6.56
N SER A 26 4.00 -3.52 7.47
CA SER A 26 4.48 -3.70 8.85
C SER A 26 3.53 -4.51 9.75
N ILE A 27 2.25 -4.66 9.36
CA ILE A 27 1.24 -5.36 10.17
C ILE A 27 0.91 -6.73 9.56
N LEU A 28 1.02 -6.87 8.24
CA LEU A 28 0.72 -8.10 7.52
C LEU A 28 1.68 -9.22 7.95
N GLY A 29 1.14 -10.33 8.46
CA GLY A 29 1.99 -11.47 8.87
C GLY A 29 2.78 -11.25 10.16
N ILE A 30 2.46 -10.22 10.95
CA ILE A 30 3.12 -9.95 12.25
C ILE A 30 3.02 -11.15 13.21
N GLU A 31 1.95 -11.94 13.10
CA GLU A 31 1.79 -13.18 13.84
C GLU A 31 2.62 -14.29 13.20
N GLY A 32 3.79 -14.58 13.79
CA GLY A 32 4.67 -15.66 13.33
C GLY A 32 5.69 -15.25 12.28
N GLU A 33 5.94 -13.95 12.10
CA GLU A 33 6.91 -13.36 11.16
C GLU A 33 8.28 -14.08 11.17
N GLU A 34 8.82 -14.40 12.36
CA GLU A 34 10.13 -15.08 12.51
C GLU A 34 10.21 -16.45 11.84
N LYS A 35 9.07 -17.11 11.61
CA LYS A 35 8.98 -18.47 11.05
C LYS A 35 8.46 -18.48 9.62
N MET A 36 8.08 -17.32 9.09
CA MET A 36 7.56 -17.22 7.74
C MET A 36 8.68 -17.41 6.71
N SER A 37 8.41 -18.25 5.73
CA SER A 37 9.24 -18.37 4.54
C SER A 37 8.95 -17.25 3.53
N GLU A 38 9.91 -16.97 2.63
CA GLU A 38 9.72 -15.98 1.57
C GLU A 38 8.49 -16.29 0.68
N GLU A 39 8.18 -17.57 0.46
CA GLU A 39 7.03 -18.00 -0.32
C GLU A 39 5.70 -17.65 0.35
N GLU A 40 5.62 -17.73 1.68
CA GLU A 40 4.45 -17.36 2.46
C GLU A 40 4.25 -15.84 2.47
N VAL A 41 5.36 -15.09 2.60
CA VAL A 41 5.34 -13.62 2.48
C VAL A 41 4.83 -13.22 1.10
N GLN A 42 5.33 -13.85 0.03
CA GLN A 42 4.86 -13.57 -1.32
C GLN A 42 3.36 -13.83 -1.48
N LYS A 43 2.86 -14.96 -0.97
CA LYS A 43 1.43 -15.29 -0.98
C LYS A 43 0.57 -14.27 -0.23
N LEU A 44 1.09 -13.67 0.85
CA LEU A 44 0.38 -12.60 1.55
C LEU A 44 0.32 -11.32 0.72
N ILE A 45 1.43 -10.93 0.10
CA ILE A 45 1.51 -9.74 -0.75
C ILE A 45 0.59 -9.89 -1.97
N ASP A 46 0.55 -11.08 -2.57
CA ASP A 46 -0.27 -11.39 -3.75
C ASP A 46 -1.79 -11.25 -3.50
N GLN A 47 -2.24 -11.20 -2.24
CA GLN A 47 -3.64 -10.92 -1.91
C GLN A 47 -4.06 -9.50 -2.29
N VAL A 48 -3.11 -8.57 -2.41
CA VAL A 48 -3.38 -7.20 -2.84
C VAL A 48 -3.39 -7.16 -4.38
N VAL A 49 -4.56 -7.43 -4.96
CA VAL A 49 -4.74 -7.56 -6.42
C VAL A 49 -4.42 -6.27 -7.19
N ASP A 50 -4.85 -5.11 -6.68
CA ASP A 50 -4.60 -3.80 -7.30
C ASP A 50 -4.09 -2.78 -6.27
N PRO A 51 -2.76 -2.72 -6.04
CA PRO A 51 -2.18 -1.77 -5.10
C PRO A 51 -2.42 -0.31 -5.50
N ILE A 52 -2.41 0.01 -6.80
CA ILE A 52 -2.55 1.39 -7.28
C ILE A 52 -3.99 1.87 -7.10
N GLY A 53 -4.98 1.10 -7.58
CA GLY A 53 -6.38 1.45 -7.41
C GLY A 53 -6.84 1.42 -5.96
N THR A 54 -6.22 0.59 -5.11
CA THR A 54 -6.56 0.51 -3.68
C THR A 54 -5.96 1.67 -2.89
N PHE A 55 -4.67 1.98 -3.05
CA PHE A 55 -3.98 2.95 -2.21
C PHE A 55 -3.91 4.37 -2.80
N TYR A 56 -4.10 4.53 -4.11
CA TYR A 56 -3.99 5.82 -4.81
C TYR A 56 -5.27 6.25 -5.51
N LYS A 57 -6.43 5.70 -5.13
CA LYS A 57 -7.75 5.95 -5.74
C LYS A 57 -8.06 7.43 -5.99
N TYR A 58 -7.69 8.31 -5.04
CA TYR A 58 -7.94 9.75 -5.11
C TYR A 58 -6.66 10.59 -5.12
N GLY A 59 -5.50 10.00 -4.77
CA GLY A 59 -4.25 10.72 -4.50
C GLY A 59 -3.13 10.49 -5.53
N LEU A 60 -3.38 9.72 -6.61
CA LEU A 60 -2.34 9.40 -7.61
C LEU A 60 -1.63 10.64 -8.19
N PRO A 61 -2.31 11.74 -8.55
CA PRO A 61 -1.63 12.90 -9.16
C PRO A 61 -0.60 13.58 -8.23
N SER A 62 -0.84 13.54 -6.92
CA SER A 62 0.02 14.13 -5.88
C SER A 62 1.05 13.16 -5.31
N ALA A 63 1.03 11.89 -5.73
CA ALA A 63 1.97 10.88 -5.26
C ALA A 63 3.42 11.18 -5.70
N LEU A 64 4.39 10.61 -5.00
CA LEU A 64 5.81 10.69 -5.39
C LEU A 64 6.05 10.08 -6.77
N ILE A 65 5.37 8.97 -7.07
CA ILE A 65 5.33 8.34 -8.39
C ILE A 65 3.90 8.45 -8.92
N ASN A 66 3.63 9.53 -9.66
CA ASN A 66 2.28 9.89 -10.09
C ASN A 66 1.90 9.43 -11.50
N ARG A 67 2.77 8.68 -12.17
CA ARG A 67 2.53 8.20 -13.55
C ARG A 67 3.19 6.86 -13.80
N ARG A 68 2.57 6.09 -14.68
CA ARG A 68 3.19 4.89 -15.26
C ARG A 68 4.21 5.30 -16.30
N ILE A 69 5.43 4.76 -16.20
CA ILE A 69 6.42 4.88 -17.27
C ILE A 69 6.03 3.85 -18.34
N ILE A 70 5.66 4.34 -19.53
CA ILE A 70 5.47 3.52 -20.72
C ILE A 70 6.75 3.67 -21.55
N LYS A 71 7.43 2.54 -21.80
CA LYS A 71 8.54 2.48 -22.77
C LYS A 71 7.98 2.21 -24.15
#